data_AF-A0A8S0PTI1-F1
#
_entry.id   AF-A0A8S0PTI1-F1
#
_cell.length_a   1.000
_cell.length_b   1.000
_cell.length_c   1.000
_cell.angle_alpha   90.00
_cell.angle_beta   90.00
_cell.angle_gamma   90.00
#
_symmetry.space_group_name_H-M   'P 1'
#
loop_
_entity.id
_entity.type
_entity.pdbx_description
1 polymer ?
#
loop_
_entity_poly.entity_id
_entity_poly.type
_entity_poly.pdbx_seq_one_letter_code
_entity_poly.pdbx_strand_id
1 'polypeptide(L)'
;MLFRLCFSGTKKIITSTRKIGPSFFSNFYLLLYFVILFEPFVLLSCPLSMFPFTKPCRILLFLFLLHALQAIPSIIPLNGKCRDKCGSVPIKFPFGSDSGCGHPDFARYIKCSFGTLQFSTGTGIYAVSSIDYSSNTIVITDPLMSTCSSMQNSGSFTLERKSPFTLLPDNIFVLLGCSTTSPVFDRNTDFCDTGSGLNVCRGLYSCRSVEGIGLEPNGAISTCCVYDPPSALGPGYGLDLPKLQCSSYSAVNGFGGDEGDPMKWQYGISLQYNNSYYSNACKNCEDSGGFCGFSGLDESFACICQNGMNTTINCYGRGYAWSGTWRHKIQTKVWMGGFLLLWTMLFL
;
A
#
# COMPACT_ATOMS: atom_id res chain seq x y z
N MET A 1 58.17 15.48 35.73
CA MET A 1 59.14 14.42 36.11
C MET A 1 58.74 13.15 35.35
N LEU A 2 59.64 12.56 34.55
CA LEU A 2 59.37 11.32 33.82
C LEU A 2 59.30 10.13 34.80
N PHE A 3 58.52 9.10 34.48
CA PHE A 3 59.07 7.77 34.14
C PHE A 3 58.09 6.92 33.33
N ARG A 4 58.64 6.00 32.52
CA ARG A 4 57.93 5.06 31.63
C ARG A 4 57.61 3.74 32.33
N LEU A 5 56.74 2.94 31.69
CA LEU A 5 56.89 1.52 31.28
C LEU A 5 55.46 0.96 31.01
N CYS A 6 55.14 0.01 30.14
CA CYS A 6 55.70 -0.56 28.92
C CYS A 6 54.66 -1.62 28.47
N PHE A 7 54.07 -1.54 27.27
CA PHE A 7 53.30 -2.68 26.72
C PHE A 7 54.24 -3.55 25.88
N SER A 8 54.17 -4.88 26.07
CA SER A 8 54.90 -5.89 25.30
C SER A 8 53.92 -6.97 24.82
N GLY A 9 54.18 -7.56 23.65
CA GLY A 9 53.41 -8.70 23.13
C GLY A 9 52.83 -8.51 21.74
N THR A 10 53.68 -8.48 20.72
CA THR A 10 53.27 -8.62 19.31
C THR A 10 53.05 -10.09 18.95
N LYS A 11 52.04 -10.38 18.10
CA LYS A 11 52.13 -11.53 17.18
C LYS A 11 51.39 -11.29 15.85
N LYS A 12 52.20 -11.15 14.80
CA LYS A 12 51.90 -11.31 13.36
C LYS A 12 51.96 -12.81 13.01
N ILE A 13 51.38 -13.36 11.94
CA ILE A 13 50.47 -12.92 10.85
C ILE A 13 49.81 -14.19 10.26
N ILE A 14 48.70 -14.11 9.51
CA ILE A 14 48.49 -14.76 8.18
C ILE A 14 47.09 -14.45 7.64
N THR A 15 47.06 -13.84 6.46
CA THR A 15 45.89 -13.62 5.60
C THR A 15 45.65 -14.83 4.69
N SER A 16 44.38 -15.16 4.43
CA SER A 16 43.98 -15.89 3.22
C SER A 16 42.66 -15.34 2.71
N THR A 17 42.62 -14.96 1.44
CA THR A 17 41.50 -14.26 0.81
C THR A 17 40.60 -15.21 0.02
N ARG A 18 39.30 -15.19 0.30
CA ARG A 18 38.28 -15.64 -0.66
C ARG A 18 37.06 -14.71 -0.59
N LYS A 19 36.81 -13.96 -1.66
CA LYS A 19 35.62 -13.11 -1.79
C LYS A 19 34.40 -13.97 -2.12
N ILE A 20 33.34 -13.87 -1.32
CA ILE A 20 31.97 -14.25 -1.68
C ILE A 20 31.04 -13.14 -1.17
N GLY A 21 29.99 -12.82 -1.93
CA GLY A 21 29.05 -11.72 -1.68
C GLY A 21 27.98 -12.00 -0.60
N PRO A 22 27.08 -11.03 -0.36
CA PRO A 22 26.35 -10.92 0.90
C PRO A 22 25.09 -11.78 0.98
N SER A 23 25.05 -12.66 1.98
CA SER A 23 23.85 -13.24 2.58
C SER A 23 24.23 -13.81 3.97
N PHE A 24 23.24 -14.11 4.83
CA PHE A 24 23.40 -14.52 6.23
C PHE A 24 23.81 -13.41 7.23
N PHE A 25 22.82 -12.59 7.61
CA PHE A 25 22.77 -11.92 8.92
C PHE A 25 21.39 -12.14 9.54
N SER A 26 21.27 -13.12 10.45
CA SER A 26 20.37 -13.12 11.63
C SER A 26 20.39 -14.50 12.29
N ASN A 27 21.28 -14.69 13.28
CA ASN A 27 21.19 -15.72 14.33
C ASN A 27 22.37 -15.58 15.32
N PHE A 28 22.34 -14.55 16.17
CA PHE A 28 23.37 -14.34 17.20
C PHE A 28 22.85 -13.77 18.53
N TYR A 29 21.55 -13.92 18.81
CA TYR A 29 20.90 -13.37 20.01
C TYR A 29 20.37 -14.41 21.02
N LEU A 30 20.64 -15.71 20.80
CA LEU A 30 20.02 -16.81 21.56
C LEU A 30 20.98 -17.62 22.47
N LEU A 31 22.06 -17.00 22.97
CA LEU A 31 23.13 -17.71 23.70
C LEU A 31 23.58 -17.05 25.02
N LEU A 32 22.75 -16.20 25.63
CA LEU A 32 23.09 -15.44 26.85
C LEU A 32 22.03 -15.50 27.98
N TYR A 33 21.08 -16.44 27.91
CA TYR A 33 19.96 -16.55 28.86
C TYR A 33 19.95 -17.84 29.72
N PHE A 34 21.09 -18.52 29.82
CA PHE A 34 21.30 -19.62 30.77
C PHE A 34 22.52 -19.34 31.65
N VAL A 35 22.50 -19.87 32.89
CA VAL A 35 23.49 -19.68 33.96
C VAL A 35 23.37 -18.35 34.74
N ILE A 36 22.25 -18.16 35.44
CA ILE A 36 22.26 -17.57 36.80
C ILE A 36 21.36 -18.42 37.71
N LEU A 37 21.94 -19.49 38.24
CA LEU A 37 21.48 -20.21 39.43
C LEU A 37 22.74 -20.65 40.18
N PHE A 38 22.92 -20.16 41.41
CA PHE A 38 23.62 -20.74 42.58
C PHE A 38 24.08 -19.61 43.54
N GLU A 39 23.45 -19.58 44.72
CA GLU A 39 24.00 -19.10 46.01
C GLU A 39 25.30 -19.90 46.36
N PRO A 40 26.15 -19.51 47.35
CA PRO A 40 25.82 -18.66 48.52
C PRO A 40 26.86 -17.61 49.00
N PHE A 41 26.38 -16.64 49.81
CA PHE A 41 27.14 -15.80 50.79
C PHE A 41 28.27 -14.91 50.19
N VAL A 42 28.59 -13.71 50.69
CA VAL A 42 28.89 -13.30 52.08
C VAL A 42 28.46 -11.84 52.31
N LEU A 43 27.82 -11.57 53.45
CA LEU A 43 27.67 -10.22 54.00
C LEU A 43 29.03 -9.72 54.52
N LEU A 44 29.53 -8.59 53.99
CA LEU A 44 30.56 -7.81 54.67
C LEU A 44 30.16 -6.34 54.77
N SER A 45 29.86 -5.94 56.00
CA SER A 45 29.49 -4.58 56.39
C SER A 45 30.67 -3.61 56.25
N CYS A 46 30.46 -2.45 55.63
CA CYS A 46 31.25 -1.23 55.87
C CYS A 46 30.46 0.00 55.38
N PRO A 47 30.75 1.23 55.88
CA PRO A 47 29.67 2.03 56.46
C PRO A 47 29.23 3.22 55.62
N LEU A 48 28.06 3.77 56.00
CA LEU A 48 27.55 5.06 55.57
C LEU A 48 28.55 6.18 55.88
N SER A 49 29.13 6.80 54.85
CA SER A 49 29.67 8.16 54.95
C SER A 49 29.35 8.99 53.70
N MET A 50 28.94 10.23 53.96
CA MET A 50 28.31 11.17 53.04
C MET A 50 29.14 11.52 51.80
N PHE A 51 28.52 11.48 50.60
CA PHE A 51 28.83 12.45 49.53
C PHE A 51 27.56 12.80 48.71
N PRO A 52 27.26 14.10 48.47
CA PRO A 52 26.03 14.52 47.80
C PRO A 52 26.20 14.64 46.28
N PHE A 53 26.00 13.53 45.55
CA PHE A 53 25.89 13.56 44.08
C PHE A 53 24.45 13.24 43.62
N THR A 54 23.54 14.20 43.83
CA THR A 54 22.11 14.11 43.44
C THR A 54 21.84 14.34 41.95
N LYS A 55 22.84 14.22 41.07
CA LYS A 55 22.77 14.66 39.66
C LYS A 55 23.03 13.63 38.54
N PRO A 56 23.83 12.54 38.67
CA PRO A 56 24.01 11.59 37.56
C PRO A 56 22.80 10.65 37.39
N CYS A 57 22.13 10.28 38.49
CA CYS A 57 20.99 9.36 38.46
C CYS A 57 19.80 9.90 37.64
N ARG A 58 19.52 11.21 37.71
CA ARG A 58 18.44 11.84 36.91
C ARG A 58 18.69 11.80 35.40
N ILE A 59 19.95 11.88 34.96
CA ILE A 59 20.31 11.87 33.53
C ILE A 59 20.18 10.44 32.98
N LEU A 60 20.65 9.43 33.72
CA LEU A 60 20.51 8.04 33.31
C LEU A 60 19.04 7.61 33.26
N LEU A 61 18.23 8.07 34.22
CA LEU A 61 16.77 7.85 34.22
C LEU A 61 16.09 8.53 33.02
N PHE A 62 16.52 9.74 32.64
CA PHE A 62 16.02 10.44 31.46
C PHE A 62 16.37 9.70 30.16
N LEU A 63 17.60 9.18 30.04
CA LEU A 63 18.03 8.38 28.89
C LEU A 63 17.27 7.04 28.79
N PHE A 64 16.95 6.42 29.92
CA PHE A 64 16.08 5.24 29.97
C PHE A 64 14.64 5.56 29.58
N LEU A 65 14.07 6.68 30.03
CA LEU A 65 12.75 7.15 29.58
C LEU A 65 12.74 7.48 28.08
N LEU A 66 13.79 8.10 27.55
CA LEU A 66 13.92 8.43 26.13
C LEU A 66 14.04 7.17 25.27
N HIS A 67 14.77 6.13 25.71
CA HIS A 67 14.79 4.83 25.03
C HIS A 67 13.44 4.10 25.12
N ALA A 68 12.75 4.17 26.26
CA ALA A 68 11.40 3.61 26.40
C ALA A 68 10.38 4.29 25.46
N LEU A 69 10.54 5.60 25.20
CA LEU A 69 9.69 6.35 24.27
C LEU A 69 9.93 6.01 22.79
N GLN A 70 11.12 5.50 22.44
CA GLN A 70 11.44 5.01 21.10
C GLN A 70 11.11 3.51 20.89
N ALA A 71 10.77 2.79 21.96
CA ALA A 71 10.36 1.40 21.93
C ALA A 71 8.82 1.22 21.89
N ILE A 72 8.08 2.26 21.50
CA ILE A 72 6.70 2.11 21.03
C ILE A 72 6.79 1.65 19.57
N PRO A 73 6.61 0.34 19.24
CA PRO A 73 6.33 0.00 17.86
C PRO A 73 5.12 0.82 17.45
N SER A 74 5.16 1.46 16.28
CA SER A 74 4.03 2.16 15.71
C SER A 74 2.94 1.14 15.38
N ILE A 75 2.16 0.77 16.40
CA ILE A 75 0.85 0.16 16.24
C ILE A 75 -0.03 1.23 15.61
N ILE A 76 0.12 1.36 14.29
CA ILE A 76 -0.96 1.83 13.42
C ILE A 76 -2.17 1.01 13.88
N PRO A 77 -3.24 1.65 14.40
CA PRO A 77 -4.36 0.90 14.92
C PRO A 77 -4.91 0.03 13.78
N LEU A 78 -4.82 -1.29 13.95
CA LEU A 78 -5.35 -2.27 13.01
C LEU A 78 -6.90 -2.33 13.11
N ASN A 79 -7.53 -1.15 13.12
CA ASN A 79 -8.97 -0.93 13.10
C ASN A 79 -9.58 -1.15 11.71
N GLY A 80 -8.74 -1.32 10.67
CA GLY A 80 -9.14 -1.80 9.36
C GLY A 80 -9.52 -3.29 9.43
N LYS A 81 -10.71 -3.60 9.95
CA LYS A 81 -11.39 -4.83 9.53
C LYS A 81 -11.61 -4.72 8.03
N CYS A 82 -11.35 -5.79 7.28
CA CYS A 82 -11.66 -5.80 5.85
C CYS A 82 -13.15 -5.48 5.63
N ARG A 83 -13.42 -4.64 4.63
CA ARG A 83 -14.74 -4.16 4.24
C ARG A 83 -15.04 -4.67 2.83
N ASP A 84 -16.29 -5.05 2.62
CA ASP A 84 -16.84 -5.44 1.32
C ASP A 84 -17.10 -4.25 0.38
N LYS A 85 -16.87 -3.02 0.84
CA LYS A 85 -17.12 -1.77 0.11
C LYS A 85 -16.10 -0.69 0.41
N CYS A 86 -15.81 0.13 -0.61
CA CYS A 86 -15.15 1.42 -0.49
C CYS A 86 -16.12 2.50 -1.01
N GLY A 87 -16.71 3.25 -0.08
CA GLY A 87 -17.82 4.15 -0.42
C GLY A 87 -19.02 3.36 -0.97
N SER A 88 -19.41 3.66 -2.20
CA SER A 88 -20.44 2.92 -2.95
C SER A 88 -19.91 1.69 -3.70
N VAL A 89 -18.60 1.58 -3.94
CA VAL A 89 -18.01 0.56 -4.80
C VAL A 89 -17.83 -0.77 -4.03
N PRO A 90 -18.38 -1.90 -4.49
CA PRO A 90 -18.16 -3.20 -3.87
C PRO A 90 -16.74 -3.73 -4.14
N ILE A 91 -16.07 -4.15 -3.08
CA ILE A 91 -14.69 -4.66 -3.07
C ILE A 91 -14.72 -6.16 -2.79
N LYS A 92 -14.16 -6.94 -3.71
CA LYS A 92 -13.92 -8.38 -3.58
C LYS A 92 -12.48 -8.68 -3.95
N PHE A 93 -12.01 -9.87 -3.62
CA PHE A 93 -10.72 -10.37 -4.11
C PHE A 93 -10.65 -10.25 -5.65
N PRO A 94 -9.51 -9.83 -6.24
CA PRO A 94 -8.19 -9.63 -5.62
C PRO A 94 -7.97 -8.28 -4.91
N PHE A 95 -8.96 -7.39 -4.91
CA PHE A 95 -8.84 -6.08 -4.26
C PHE A 95 -9.12 -6.15 -2.75
N GLY A 96 -8.61 -5.15 -2.02
CA GLY A 96 -8.79 -5.01 -0.58
C GLY A 96 -9.15 -3.59 -0.18
N SER A 97 -9.95 -3.45 0.88
CA SER A 97 -10.32 -2.14 1.43
C SER A 97 -9.21 -1.50 2.27
N ASP A 98 -8.39 -2.33 2.93
CA ASP A 98 -7.46 -1.94 3.98
C ASP A 98 -6.18 -2.80 3.91
N SER A 99 -5.16 -2.43 4.70
CA SER A 99 -3.88 -3.14 4.75
C SER A 99 -4.07 -4.62 5.12
N GLY A 100 -3.47 -5.52 4.34
CA GLY A 100 -3.60 -6.97 4.49
C GLY A 100 -4.85 -7.59 3.86
N CYS A 101 -5.81 -6.80 3.35
CA CYS A 101 -6.98 -7.33 2.62
C CYS A 101 -6.66 -7.49 1.13
N GLY A 102 -7.29 -8.47 0.46
CA GLY A 102 -7.06 -8.75 -0.97
C GLY A 102 -5.76 -9.51 -1.24
N HIS A 103 -5.20 -9.34 -2.43
CA HIS A 103 -3.93 -9.95 -2.84
C HIS A 103 -2.78 -8.92 -2.80
N PRO A 104 -1.57 -9.27 -2.32
CA PRO A 104 -0.47 -8.32 -2.14
C PRO A 104 -0.04 -7.60 -3.43
N ASP A 105 0.00 -8.30 -4.58
CA ASP A 105 0.29 -7.66 -5.89
C ASP A 105 -0.68 -6.51 -6.25
N PHE A 106 -1.90 -6.54 -5.70
CA PHE A 106 -2.93 -5.53 -5.94
C PHE A 106 -2.95 -4.44 -4.87
N ALA A 107 -2.64 -4.77 -3.61
CA ALA A 107 -2.64 -3.83 -2.48
C ALA A 107 -1.63 -2.66 -2.63
N ARG A 108 -0.62 -2.80 -3.50
CA ARG A 108 0.29 -1.69 -3.85
C ARG A 108 -0.32 -0.68 -4.83
N TYR A 109 -1.25 -1.10 -5.69
CA TYR A 109 -1.90 -0.26 -6.70
C TYR A 109 -3.27 0.26 -6.27
N ILE A 110 -4.11 -0.58 -5.66
CA ILE A 110 -5.49 -0.26 -5.29
C ILE A 110 -5.60 -0.03 -3.78
N LYS A 111 -6.14 1.12 -3.37
CA LYS A 111 -6.36 1.48 -1.96
C LYS A 111 -7.68 2.22 -1.77
N CYS A 112 -8.41 1.93 -0.69
CA CYS A 112 -9.54 2.75 -0.29
C CYS A 112 -9.06 3.93 0.57
N SER A 113 -9.32 5.15 0.13
CA SER A 113 -8.92 6.37 0.83
C SER A 113 -10.11 7.33 0.95
N PHE A 114 -10.49 7.67 2.19
CA PHE A 114 -11.65 8.55 2.49
C PHE A 114 -12.97 8.16 1.81
N GLY A 115 -13.19 6.86 1.54
CA GLY A 115 -14.38 6.34 0.86
C GLY A 115 -14.29 6.32 -0.67
N THR A 116 -13.20 6.79 -1.25
CA THR A 116 -12.91 6.69 -2.68
C THR A 116 -11.90 5.58 -2.93
N LEU A 117 -12.18 4.69 -3.89
CA LEU A 117 -11.21 3.69 -4.31
C LEU A 117 -10.22 4.34 -5.29
N GLN A 118 -8.93 4.25 -4.98
CA GLN A 118 -7.85 4.90 -5.71
C GLN A 118 -6.93 3.86 -6.35
N PHE A 119 -6.55 4.12 -7.59
CA PHE A 119 -5.54 3.38 -8.35
C PHE A 119 -4.29 4.24 -8.50
N SER A 120 -3.19 3.84 -7.88
CA SER A 120 -1.91 4.55 -7.92
C SER A 120 -0.98 3.94 -8.96
N THR A 121 -0.20 4.78 -9.64
CA THR A 121 0.88 4.39 -10.55
C THR A 121 2.09 5.31 -10.35
N GLY A 122 3.20 5.06 -11.05
CA GLY A 122 4.32 5.99 -11.13
C GLY A 122 3.99 7.39 -11.70
N THR A 123 2.87 7.58 -12.42
CA THR A 123 2.46 8.88 -12.99
C THR A 123 1.41 9.63 -12.19
N GLY A 124 0.68 8.98 -11.27
CA GLY A 124 -0.38 9.64 -10.53
C GLY A 124 -1.29 8.71 -9.73
N ILE A 125 -2.32 9.31 -9.13
CA ILE A 125 -3.39 8.63 -8.40
C ILE A 125 -4.71 8.93 -9.10
N TYR A 126 -5.40 7.87 -9.51
CA TYR A 126 -6.61 7.92 -10.31
C TYR A 126 -7.79 7.39 -9.50
N ALA A 127 -9.00 7.93 -9.71
CA ALA A 127 -10.20 7.39 -9.06
C ALA A 127 -10.68 6.16 -9.83
N VAL A 128 -11.02 5.08 -9.13
CA VAL A 128 -11.69 3.91 -9.76
C VAL A 128 -13.18 4.22 -9.82
N SER A 129 -13.73 4.35 -11.03
CA SER A 129 -15.14 4.68 -11.25
C SER A 129 -16.03 3.44 -11.21
N SER A 130 -15.54 2.30 -11.70
CA SER A 130 -16.26 1.02 -11.66
C SER A 130 -15.31 -0.19 -11.64
N ILE A 131 -15.84 -1.33 -11.19
CA ILE A 131 -15.21 -2.65 -11.23
C ILE A 131 -16.23 -3.65 -11.77
N ASP A 132 -15.84 -4.41 -12.79
CA ASP A 132 -16.57 -5.59 -13.22
C ASP A 132 -15.76 -6.86 -12.94
N TYR A 133 -16.27 -7.68 -12.02
CA TYR A 133 -15.68 -8.95 -11.62
C TYR A 133 -15.99 -10.10 -12.59
N SER A 134 -16.88 -9.90 -13.58
CA SER A 134 -17.21 -10.92 -14.59
C SER A 134 -16.24 -10.87 -15.77
N SER A 135 -15.90 -9.67 -16.26
CA SER A 135 -14.86 -9.46 -17.29
C SER A 135 -13.44 -9.30 -16.74
N ASN A 136 -13.28 -9.23 -15.41
CA ASN A 136 -12.05 -8.87 -14.71
C ASN A 136 -11.51 -7.49 -15.16
N THR A 137 -12.37 -6.48 -15.20
CA THR A 137 -12.01 -5.12 -15.61
C THR A 137 -12.27 -4.09 -14.51
N ILE A 138 -11.50 -3.01 -14.53
CA ILE A 138 -11.75 -1.78 -13.78
C ILE A 138 -11.74 -0.61 -14.74
N VAL A 139 -12.52 0.43 -14.46
CA VAL A 139 -12.41 1.72 -15.14
C VAL A 139 -11.86 2.73 -14.16
N ILE A 140 -10.82 3.45 -14.57
CA ILE A 140 -10.22 4.54 -13.81
C ILE A 140 -10.47 5.88 -14.52
N THR A 141 -10.51 6.95 -13.74
CA THR A 141 -10.70 8.32 -14.21
C THR A 141 -9.52 9.18 -13.76
N ASP A 142 -8.85 9.81 -14.72
CA ASP A 142 -7.82 10.80 -14.44
C ASP A 142 -8.47 12.18 -14.22
N PRO A 143 -8.29 12.83 -13.05
CA PRO A 143 -8.85 14.16 -12.81
C PRO A 143 -8.23 15.26 -13.68
N LEU A 144 -7.14 14.97 -14.40
CA LEU A 144 -6.47 15.92 -15.30
C LEU A 144 -6.68 15.62 -16.79
N MET A 145 -7.38 14.54 -17.17
CA MET A 145 -7.71 14.29 -18.58
C MET A 145 -8.82 15.22 -19.07
N SER A 146 -8.80 15.56 -20.35
CA SER A 146 -9.83 16.37 -21.00
C SER A 146 -11.07 15.54 -21.34
N THR A 147 -12.23 16.18 -21.26
CA THR A 147 -13.57 15.65 -21.59
C THR A 147 -14.38 16.75 -22.29
N CYS A 148 -15.50 16.43 -22.93
CA CYS A 148 -16.31 17.46 -23.60
C CYS A 148 -16.82 18.56 -22.64
N SER A 149 -17.02 18.26 -21.35
CA SER A 149 -17.47 19.25 -20.36
C SER A 149 -16.34 20.12 -19.79
N SER A 150 -15.09 19.64 -19.78
CA SER A 150 -13.94 20.35 -19.25
C SER A 150 -12.64 19.86 -19.89
N MET A 151 -11.85 20.78 -20.45
CA MET A 151 -10.52 20.50 -21.00
C MET A 151 -9.48 21.41 -20.38
N GLN A 152 -8.33 20.83 -20.06
CA GLN A 152 -7.19 21.51 -19.45
C GLN A 152 -5.90 20.72 -19.77
N ASN A 153 -4.74 21.33 -19.54
CA ASN A 153 -3.48 20.63 -19.73
C ASN A 153 -3.36 19.41 -18.81
N SER A 154 -2.93 18.28 -19.37
CA SER A 154 -2.96 16.98 -18.68
C SER A 154 -1.55 16.49 -18.33
N GLY A 155 -1.48 15.59 -17.35
CA GLY A 155 -0.26 14.82 -17.06
C GLY A 155 -0.12 13.61 -17.98
N SER A 156 1.07 13.03 -18.04
CA SER A 156 1.31 11.72 -18.67
C SER A 156 0.58 10.60 -17.90
N PHE A 157 0.18 9.54 -18.59
CA PHE A 157 -0.34 8.30 -17.99
C PHE A 157 0.64 7.17 -18.26
N THR A 158 1.01 6.34 -17.28
CA THR A 158 1.87 5.17 -17.53
C THR A 158 1.56 4.01 -16.60
N LEU A 159 1.42 2.83 -17.19
CA LEU A 159 1.20 1.57 -16.49
C LEU A 159 2.53 0.84 -16.30
N GLU A 160 2.87 0.44 -15.07
CA GLU A 160 4.14 -0.23 -14.78
C GLU A 160 4.23 -1.61 -15.43
N ARG A 161 5.43 -1.99 -15.92
CA ARG A 161 5.67 -3.31 -16.54
C ARG A 161 5.40 -4.52 -15.62
N LYS A 162 5.47 -4.31 -14.30
CA LYS A 162 5.21 -5.35 -13.28
C LYS A 162 3.79 -5.27 -12.70
N SER A 163 2.95 -4.39 -13.23
CA SER A 163 1.55 -4.24 -12.83
C SER A 163 0.78 -5.53 -13.13
N PRO A 164 -0.13 -6.01 -12.25
CA PRO A 164 -1.05 -7.09 -12.55
C PRO A 164 -2.23 -6.63 -13.43
N PHE A 165 -2.15 -5.41 -13.97
CA PHE A 165 -3.12 -4.79 -14.87
C PHE A 165 -2.54 -4.64 -16.29
N THR A 166 -3.42 -4.66 -17.28
CA THR A 166 -3.15 -4.39 -18.70
C THR A 166 -4.22 -3.44 -19.24
N LEU A 167 -3.93 -2.71 -20.31
CA LEU A 167 -4.93 -1.88 -20.97
C LEU A 167 -5.84 -2.72 -21.85
N LEU A 168 -7.14 -2.41 -21.87
CA LEU A 168 -8.03 -2.95 -22.90
C LEU A 168 -7.71 -2.31 -24.26
N PRO A 169 -7.89 -3.06 -25.38
CA PRO A 169 -7.77 -2.51 -26.73
C PRO A 169 -8.87 -1.50 -27.06
N ASP A 170 -10.04 -1.59 -26.40
CA ASP A 170 -11.19 -0.71 -26.66
C ASP A 170 -11.03 0.72 -26.11
N ASN A 171 -9.86 1.06 -25.52
CA ASN A 171 -9.56 2.41 -25.05
C ASN A 171 -9.10 3.30 -26.22
N ILE A 172 -9.91 4.29 -26.54
CA ILE A 172 -9.57 5.32 -27.53
C ILE A 172 -8.87 6.47 -26.80
N PHE A 173 -7.54 6.53 -26.93
CA PHE A 173 -6.73 7.66 -26.44
C PHE A 173 -6.71 8.76 -27.51
N VAL A 174 -7.14 9.97 -27.15
CA VAL A 174 -7.11 11.12 -28.05
C VAL A 174 -6.17 12.18 -27.50
N LEU A 175 -5.13 12.50 -28.24
CA LEU A 175 -4.18 13.57 -27.95
C LEU A 175 -4.70 14.89 -28.51
N LEU A 176 -4.61 15.96 -27.72
CA LEU A 176 -5.22 17.26 -27.98
C LEU A 176 -4.17 18.37 -27.89
N GLY A 177 -4.23 19.33 -28.81
CA GLY A 177 -3.29 20.46 -28.84
C GLY A 177 -1.85 20.04 -29.08
N CYS A 178 -1.63 19.04 -29.93
CA CYS A 178 -0.31 18.60 -30.36
C CYS A 178 0.39 19.65 -31.25
N SER A 179 1.70 19.82 -31.06
CA SER A 179 2.54 20.57 -31.98
C SER A 179 2.46 19.97 -33.39
N THR A 180 2.47 20.82 -34.43
CA THR A 180 2.59 20.36 -35.83
C THR A 180 3.93 19.67 -36.13
N THR A 181 4.90 19.79 -35.23
CA THR A 181 6.20 19.06 -35.25
C THR A 181 6.22 17.83 -34.35
N SER A 182 5.08 17.42 -33.80
CA SER A 182 4.99 16.29 -32.88
C SER A 182 5.40 14.97 -33.56
N PRO A 183 6.10 14.06 -32.85
CA PRO A 183 6.40 12.72 -33.37
C PRO A 183 5.16 11.85 -33.62
N VAL A 184 3.95 12.24 -33.17
CA VAL A 184 2.71 11.53 -33.52
C VAL A 184 2.30 11.74 -34.98
N PHE A 185 2.75 12.83 -35.60
CA PHE A 185 2.48 13.15 -37.00
C PHE A 185 3.64 12.73 -37.94
N ASP A 186 4.62 11.95 -37.44
CA ASP A 186 5.66 11.38 -38.28
C ASP A 186 5.07 10.27 -39.17
N ARG A 187 5.23 10.43 -40.49
CA ARG A 187 4.73 9.49 -41.51
C ARG A 187 5.41 8.12 -41.47
N ASN A 188 6.50 7.98 -40.71
CA ASN A 188 7.25 6.72 -40.60
C ASN A 188 6.80 5.86 -39.39
N THR A 189 6.01 6.41 -38.47
CA THR A 189 5.68 5.74 -37.19
C THR A 189 4.23 5.28 -37.08
N ASP A 190 3.34 5.86 -37.87
CA ASP A 190 1.90 5.55 -37.95
C ASP A 190 1.20 5.51 -36.57
N PHE A 191 1.57 6.45 -35.68
CA PHE A 191 1.03 6.55 -34.31
C PHE A 191 -0.35 7.21 -34.25
N CYS A 192 -0.96 7.55 -35.39
CA CYS A 192 -2.11 8.44 -35.46
C CYS A 192 -3.14 7.94 -36.45
N ASP A 193 -4.32 7.53 -35.98
CA ASP A 193 -5.39 7.10 -36.88
C ASP A 193 -5.88 8.28 -37.74
N THR A 194 -5.58 8.19 -39.04
CA THR A 194 -5.99 9.15 -40.08
C THR A 194 -7.30 8.77 -40.77
N GLY A 195 -7.94 7.67 -40.34
CA GLY A 195 -9.23 7.19 -40.80
C GLY A 195 -10.39 7.64 -39.92
N SER A 196 -11.10 6.67 -39.32
CA SER A 196 -12.31 6.89 -38.52
C SER A 196 -12.07 7.74 -37.26
N GLY A 197 -10.90 7.66 -36.64
CA GLY A 197 -10.52 8.40 -35.45
C GLY A 197 -10.61 9.92 -35.60
N LEU A 198 -10.49 10.44 -36.83
CA LEU A 198 -10.71 11.86 -37.12
C LEU A 198 -12.11 12.34 -36.69
N ASN A 199 -13.13 11.47 -36.66
CA ASN A 199 -14.46 11.82 -36.16
C ASN A 199 -14.46 12.04 -34.64
N VAL A 200 -13.69 11.26 -33.89
CA VAL A 200 -13.52 11.45 -32.44
C VAL A 200 -12.82 12.79 -32.16
N CYS A 201 -11.81 13.13 -32.96
CA CYS A 201 -11.17 14.45 -32.93
C CYS A 201 -12.14 15.59 -33.25
N ARG A 202 -12.97 15.47 -34.30
CA ARG A 202 -14.01 16.45 -34.64
C ARG A 202 -15.02 16.63 -33.50
N GLY A 203 -15.44 15.52 -32.88
CA GLY A 203 -16.32 15.52 -31.73
C GLY A 203 -15.73 16.36 -30.60
N LEU A 204 -14.53 16.02 -30.11
CA LEU A 204 -13.88 16.79 -29.05
C LEU A 204 -13.67 18.26 -29.44
N TYR A 205 -13.33 18.57 -30.69
CA TYR A 205 -13.14 19.95 -31.15
C TYR A 205 -14.46 20.74 -31.28
N SER A 206 -15.61 20.08 -31.39
CA SER A 206 -16.92 20.74 -31.33
C SER A 206 -17.30 21.21 -29.92
N CYS A 207 -16.70 20.62 -28.89
CA CYS A 207 -16.91 20.98 -27.50
C CYS A 207 -16.28 22.34 -27.19
N ARG A 208 -17.07 23.30 -26.69
CA ARG A 208 -16.57 24.63 -26.33
C ARG A 208 -15.40 24.61 -25.33
N SER A 209 -15.33 23.59 -24.50
CA SER A 209 -14.27 23.39 -23.50
C SER A 209 -12.85 23.39 -24.06
N VAL A 210 -12.63 23.17 -25.38
CA VAL A 210 -11.31 23.31 -26.02
C VAL A 210 -10.66 24.69 -25.85
N GLU A 211 -11.45 25.73 -25.58
CA GLU A 211 -10.97 27.06 -25.19
C GLU A 211 -9.99 26.97 -23.99
N GLY A 212 -10.21 26.01 -23.07
CA GLY A 212 -9.40 25.76 -21.88
C GLY A 212 -7.99 25.22 -22.15
N ILE A 213 -7.72 24.72 -23.36
CA ILE A 213 -6.38 24.33 -23.84
C ILE A 213 -5.87 25.25 -24.97
N GLY A 214 -6.49 26.42 -25.13
CA GLY A 214 -6.05 27.44 -26.09
C GLY A 214 -6.41 27.16 -27.56
N LEU A 215 -7.42 26.32 -27.80
CA LEU A 215 -7.90 25.96 -29.14
C LEU A 215 -9.26 26.62 -29.42
N GLU A 216 -9.57 26.79 -30.72
CA GLU A 216 -10.84 27.37 -31.17
C GLU A 216 -11.92 26.28 -31.35
N PRO A 217 -13.14 26.45 -30.79
CA PRO A 217 -14.25 25.51 -31.00
C PRO A 217 -14.63 25.37 -32.48
N ASN A 218 -14.76 24.14 -32.96
CA ASN A 218 -14.93 23.76 -34.37
C ASN A 218 -13.75 24.17 -35.28
N GLY A 219 -12.58 24.46 -34.69
CA GLY A 219 -11.34 24.74 -35.42
C GLY A 219 -10.73 23.53 -36.13
N ALA A 220 -9.58 23.73 -36.76
CA ALA A 220 -8.88 22.68 -37.49
C ALA A 220 -8.34 21.58 -36.56
N ILE A 221 -8.75 20.33 -36.81
CA ILE A 221 -8.30 19.12 -36.07
C ILE A 221 -6.85 18.70 -36.35
N SER A 222 -6.05 19.51 -37.06
CA SER A 222 -4.66 19.18 -37.41
C SER A 222 -3.69 19.13 -36.22
N THR A 223 -4.14 19.53 -35.04
CA THR A 223 -3.43 19.41 -33.75
C THR A 223 -4.03 18.32 -32.86
N CYS A 224 -4.97 17.51 -33.38
CA CYS A 224 -5.57 16.38 -32.70
C CYS A 224 -5.05 15.06 -33.29
N CYS A 225 -4.97 14.03 -32.46
CA CYS A 225 -4.56 12.71 -32.90
C CYS A 225 -5.26 11.62 -32.09
N VAL A 226 -5.92 10.66 -32.75
CA VAL A 226 -6.31 9.40 -32.09
C VAL A 226 -5.08 8.50 -32.09
N TYR A 227 -4.57 8.23 -30.90
CA TYR A 227 -3.26 7.61 -30.70
C TYR A 227 -3.36 6.09 -30.77
N ASP A 228 -2.79 5.52 -31.84
CA ASP A 228 -2.79 4.08 -32.11
C ASP A 228 -1.34 3.60 -32.39
N PRO A 229 -0.55 3.29 -31.34
CA PRO A 229 0.83 2.87 -31.51
C PRO A 229 0.92 1.39 -31.94
N PRO A 230 1.67 1.05 -33.01
CA PRO A 230 1.65 -0.27 -33.66
C PRO A 230 2.10 -1.46 -32.80
N SER A 231 2.68 -1.22 -31.61
CA SER A 231 3.02 -2.27 -30.66
C SER A 231 3.20 -1.73 -29.23
N ALA A 232 2.12 -1.49 -28.47
CA ALA A 232 2.30 -0.99 -27.10
C ALA A 232 1.29 -1.40 -26.02
N LEU A 233 0.08 -1.90 -26.29
CA LEU A 233 -1.01 -2.07 -25.27
C LEU A 233 -0.77 -3.14 -24.17
N GLY A 234 0.47 -3.60 -23.98
CA GLY A 234 0.89 -4.49 -22.91
C GLY A 234 1.39 -3.76 -21.64
N PRO A 235 1.92 -4.53 -20.66
CA PRO A 235 2.51 -3.97 -19.44
C PRO A 235 3.70 -3.05 -19.77
N GLY A 236 3.69 -1.81 -19.28
CA GLY A 236 4.68 -0.80 -19.64
C GLY A 236 4.21 0.25 -20.66
N TYR A 237 2.98 0.16 -21.16
CA TYR A 237 2.38 1.24 -21.95
C TYR A 237 2.40 2.56 -21.18
N GLY A 238 2.75 3.65 -21.88
CA GLY A 238 2.67 4.99 -21.34
C GLY A 238 2.42 6.04 -22.42
N LEU A 239 1.49 6.94 -22.12
CA LEU A 239 1.21 8.14 -22.88
C LEU A 239 2.06 9.27 -22.30
N ASP A 240 3.20 9.55 -22.92
CA ASP A 240 4.20 10.53 -22.45
C ASP A 240 4.00 11.88 -23.15
N LEU A 241 3.03 12.68 -22.67
CA LEU A 241 2.63 13.94 -23.29
C LEU A 241 3.80 14.91 -23.61
N PRO A 242 4.78 15.14 -22.71
CA PRO A 242 5.95 15.95 -23.03
C PRO A 242 6.77 15.43 -24.22
N LYS A 243 6.96 14.11 -24.35
CA LYS A 243 7.64 13.52 -25.52
C LYS A 243 6.80 13.61 -26.78
N LEU A 244 5.48 13.43 -26.64
CA LEU A 244 4.52 13.53 -27.74
C LEU A 244 4.17 14.99 -28.11
N GLN A 245 4.69 15.99 -27.40
CA GLN A 245 4.48 17.41 -27.67
C GLN A 245 2.99 17.83 -27.74
N CYS A 246 2.14 17.28 -26.87
CA CYS A 246 0.70 17.58 -26.82
C CYS A 246 0.31 18.19 -25.47
N SER A 247 -0.61 19.16 -25.49
CA SER A 247 -1.08 19.88 -24.29
C SER A 247 -1.92 19.00 -23.36
N SER A 248 -2.73 18.10 -23.92
CA SER A 248 -3.70 17.30 -23.16
C SER A 248 -3.99 15.96 -23.83
N TYR A 249 -4.64 15.06 -23.10
CA TYR A 249 -5.26 13.87 -23.66
C TYR A 249 -6.68 13.67 -23.12
N SER A 250 -7.47 12.91 -23.86
CA SER A 250 -8.72 12.31 -23.44
C SER A 250 -8.62 10.78 -23.55
N ALA A 251 -9.35 10.07 -22.71
CA ALA A 251 -9.51 8.62 -22.81
C ALA A 251 -11.00 8.31 -22.88
N VAL A 252 -11.45 7.74 -24.01
CA VAL A 252 -12.83 7.34 -24.26
C VAL A 252 -12.89 5.82 -24.24
N ASN A 253 -13.80 5.26 -23.45
CA ASN A 253 -14.02 3.82 -23.36
C ASN A 253 -15.42 3.38 -23.83
N GLY A 254 -16.20 4.30 -24.39
CA GLY A 254 -17.48 4.02 -25.03
C GLY A 254 -18.17 5.30 -25.49
N PHE A 255 -19.07 5.19 -26.47
CA PHE A 255 -19.79 6.34 -27.04
C PHE A 255 -21.18 6.59 -26.43
N GLY A 256 -21.58 5.84 -25.39
CA GLY A 256 -22.88 6.01 -24.73
C GLY A 256 -24.11 5.77 -25.62
N GLY A 257 -23.93 5.16 -26.79
CA GLY A 257 -24.97 4.95 -27.81
C GLY A 257 -25.05 6.04 -28.89
N ASP A 258 -24.19 7.06 -28.86
CA ASP A 258 -24.18 8.16 -29.83
C ASP A 258 -22.74 8.67 -30.07
N GLU A 259 -22.09 8.13 -31.10
CA GLU A 259 -20.74 8.56 -31.52
C GLU A 259 -20.71 10.03 -31.95
N GLY A 260 -21.85 10.61 -32.37
CA GLY A 260 -21.95 11.99 -32.82
C GLY A 260 -22.03 13.04 -31.69
N ASP A 261 -22.30 12.63 -30.44
CA ASP A 261 -22.48 13.55 -29.31
C ASP A 261 -21.45 13.30 -28.18
N PRO A 262 -20.35 14.07 -28.13
CA PRO A 262 -19.30 13.91 -27.13
C PRO A 262 -19.74 14.20 -25.69
N MET A 263 -20.90 14.83 -25.47
CA MET A 263 -21.47 14.98 -24.12
C MET A 263 -22.07 13.67 -23.59
N LYS A 264 -22.34 12.69 -24.45
CA LYS A 264 -22.83 11.36 -24.07
C LYS A 264 -21.74 10.29 -23.97
N TRP A 265 -20.52 10.59 -24.42
CA TRP A 265 -19.41 9.64 -24.40
C TRP A 265 -18.99 9.28 -22.97
N GLN A 266 -18.46 8.07 -22.82
CA GLN A 266 -17.95 7.52 -21.58
C GLN A 266 -16.44 7.77 -21.54
N TYR A 267 -16.02 8.57 -20.56
CA TYR A 267 -14.64 8.96 -20.38
C TYR A 267 -13.99 8.19 -19.23
N GLY A 268 -12.86 7.56 -19.51
CA GLY A 268 -12.13 6.74 -18.56
C GLY A 268 -11.14 5.80 -19.25
N ILE A 269 -10.24 5.23 -18.47
CA ILE A 269 -9.25 4.25 -18.91
C ILE A 269 -9.67 2.89 -18.34
N SER A 270 -9.95 1.95 -19.23
CA SER A 270 -10.35 0.59 -18.90
C SER A 270 -9.13 -0.32 -18.80
N LEU A 271 -8.94 -0.94 -17.63
CA LEU A 271 -7.85 -1.86 -17.36
C LEU A 271 -8.38 -3.26 -17.06
N GLN A 272 -7.79 -4.28 -17.67
CA GLN A 272 -8.04 -5.67 -17.31
C GLN A 272 -7.03 -6.09 -16.25
N TYR A 273 -7.48 -6.83 -15.24
CA TYR A 273 -6.63 -7.37 -14.18
C TYR A 273 -6.51 -8.89 -14.22
N ASN A 274 -5.35 -9.40 -13.84
CA ASN A 274 -5.13 -10.83 -13.71
C ASN A 274 -5.82 -11.38 -12.45
N ASN A 275 -6.90 -12.15 -12.62
CA ASN A 275 -7.63 -12.81 -11.52
C ASN A 275 -7.20 -14.29 -11.28
N SER A 276 -6.08 -14.75 -11.85
CA SER A 276 -5.57 -16.13 -11.65
C SER A 276 -5.15 -16.45 -10.21
N TYR A 277 -5.08 -15.44 -9.33
CA TYR A 277 -4.74 -15.58 -7.92
C TYR A 277 -5.88 -16.14 -7.05
N TYR A 278 -7.11 -16.25 -7.57
CA TYR A 278 -8.24 -16.78 -6.81
C TYR A 278 -8.07 -18.28 -6.56
N SER A 279 -7.79 -18.64 -5.31
CA SER A 279 -7.45 -20.02 -4.91
C SER A 279 -8.57 -20.70 -4.12
N ASN A 280 -8.53 -22.03 -4.04
CA ASN A 280 -9.43 -22.81 -3.17
C ASN A 280 -9.33 -22.40 -1.69
N ALA A 281 -8.16 -21.91 -1.24
CA ALA A 281 -8.01 -21.39 0.12
C ALA A 281 -8.75 -20.05 0.30
N CYS A 282 -8.71 -19.17 -0.70
CA CYS A 282 -9.52 -17.95 -0.71
C CYS A 282 -11.03 -18.28 -0.72
N LYS A 283 -11.46 -19.17 -1.61
CA LYS A 283 -12.85 -19.64 -1.66
C LYS A 283 -13.35 -20.17 -0.31
N ASN A 284 -12.60 -21.07 0.32
CA ASN A 284 -12.94 -21.61 1.65
C ASN A 284 -13.01 -20.53 2.75
N CYS A 285 -12.26 -19.43 2.60
CA CYS A 285 -12.34 -18.29 3.50
C CYS A 285 -13.63 -17.50 3.30
N GLU A 286 -13.96 -17.14 2.06
CA GLU A 286 -15.18 -16.41 1.70
C GLU A 286 -16.45 -17.20 2.03
N ASP A 287 -16.48 -18.50 1.73
CA ASP A 287 -17.56 -19.44 2.08
C ASP A 287 -17.81 -19.52 3.61
N SER A 288 -16.81 -19.13 4.42
CA SER A 288 -16.89 -19.06 5.89
C SER A 288 -17.19 -17.67 6.45
N GLY A 289 -17.46 -16.68 5.60
CA GLY A 289 -17.72 -15.28 5.99
C GLY A 289 -16.47 -14.48 6.34
N GLY A 290 -15.28 -14.96 5.95
CA GLY A 290 -14.02 -14.23 6.05
C GLY A 290 -13.68 -13.47 4.77
N PHE A 291 -12.66 -12.62 4.85
CA PHE A 291 -12.07 -11.95 3.69
C PHE A 291 -10.73 -12.56 3.33
N CYS A 292 -10.49 -12.81 2.05
CA CYS A 292 -9.16 -13.17 1.58
C CYS A 292 -8.19 -12.01 1.76
N GLY A 293 -6.99 -12.32 2.24
CA GLY A 293 -5.98 -11.35 2.59
C GLY A 293 -4.58 -11.96 2.63
N PHE A 294 -3.66 -11.20 3.19
CA PHE A 294 -2.27 -11.57 3.41
C PHE A 294 -1.75 -11.04 4.74
N SER A 295 -0.76 -11.71 5.31
CA SER A 295 -0.17 -11.36 6.60
C SER A 295 1.28 -11.82 6.72
N GLY A 296 2.02 -11.19 7.64
CA GLY A 296 3.45 -11.42 7.85
C GLY A 296 4.33 -10.61 6.89
N LEU A 297 5.66 -10.74 7.05
CA LEU A 297 6.66 -10.08 6.21
C LEU A 297 6.74 -10.69 4.81
N ASP A 298 6.42 -11.98 4.69
CA ASP A 298 6.45 -12.73 3.42
C ASP A 298 5.15 -12.60 2.61
N GLU A 299 4.25 -11.69 3.01
CA GLU A 299 2.94 -11.44 2.39
C GLU A 299 2.11 -12.71 2.12
N SER A 300 2.24 -13.69 3.01
CA SER A 300 1.60 -15.01 2.91
C SER A 300 0.07 -14.92 3.03
N PHE A 301 -0.65 -15.77 2.30
CA PHE A 301 -2.12 -15.82 2.33
C PHE A 301 -2.67 -15.99 3.75
N ALA A 302 -3.63 -15.13 4.10
CA ALA A 302 -4.35 -15.16 5.36
C ALA A 302 -5.85 -14.95 5.13
N CYS A 303 -6.66 -15.79 5.78
CA CYS A 303 -8.09 -15.60 5.89
C CYS A 303 -8.39 -14.65 7.06
N ILE A 304 -8.93 -13.47 6.79
CA ILE A 304 -9.19 -12.41 7.76
C ILE A 304 -10.65 -12.51 8.23
N CYS A 305 -10.86 -13.00 9.44
CA CYS A 305 -12.18 -13.20 10.01
C CYS A 305 -12.70 -11.95 10.74
N GLN A 306 -14.00 -11.69 10.68
CA GLN A 306 -14.64 -10.51 11.31
C GLN A 306 -14.48 -10.45 12.85
N ASN A 307 -14.15 -11.58 13.48
CA ASN A 307 -13.83 -11.69 14.91
C ASN A 307 -12.42 -11.17 15.28
N GLY A 308 -11.62 -10.72 14.30
CA GLY A 308 -10.26 -10.20 14.50
C GLY A 308 -9.16 -11.28 14.55
N MET A 309 -9.47 -12.54 14.22
CA MET A 309 -8.47 -13.61 14.13
C MET A 309 -8.11 -13.89 12.67
N ASN A 310 -6.84 -13.72 12.32
CA ASN A 310 -6.31 -14.20 11.04
C ASN A 310 -6.10 -15.72 11.09
N THR A 311 -6.41 -16.42 10.00
CA THR A 311 -6.31 -17.88 9.88
C THR A 311 -5.68 -18.25 8.55
N THR A 312 -5.32 -19.52 8.34
CA THR A 312 -4.71 -20.00 7.09
C THR A 312 -5.72 -20.57 6.08
N ILE A 313 -7.00 -20.77 6.46
CA ILE A 313 -7.97 -21.51 5.63
C ILE A 313 -9.40 -20.92 5.72
N ASN A 314 -9.99 -20.83 6.92
CA ASN A 314 -11.38 -20.43 7.10
C ASN A 314 -11.68 -19.89 8.52
N CYS A 315 -12.90 -19.39 8.71
CA CYS A 315 -13.43 -18.82 9.95
C CYS A 315 -14.38 -19.74 10.73
N TYR A 316 -14.67 -20.95 10.24
CA TYR A 316 -15.59 -21.88 10.90
C TYR A 316 -15.10 -22.28 12.30
N GLY A 317 -16.04 -22.45 13.24
CA GLY A 317 -15.74 -22.84 14.62
C GLY A 317 -15.04 -21.76 15.47
N ARG A 318 -14.81 -20.54 14.94
CA ARG A 318 -14.15 -19.43 15.66
C ARG A 318 -15.11 -18.34 16.12
N GLY A 319 -16.42 -18.60 16.02
CA GLY A 319 -17.45 -17.78 16.64
C GLY A 319 -17.44 -17.97 18.14
N TYR A 320 -16.98 -16.95 18.87
CA TYR A 320 -16.97 -16.90 20.33
C TYR A 320 -16.33 -18.14 20.99
N ALA A 321 -15.00 -18.08 21.14
CA ALA A 321 -14.52 -18.36 22.49
C ALA A 321 -15.28 -17.38 23.39
N TRP A 322 -16.31 -17.89 24.09
CA TRP A 322 -16.99 -17.11 25.11
C TRP A 322 -15.88 -16.49 25.97
N SER A 323 -16.09 -15.24 26.38
CA SER A 323 -15.55 -14.78 27.64
C SER A 323 -16.13 -15.67 28.73
N GLY A 324 -15.52 -16.85 28.86
CA GLY A 324 -15.55 -17.69 30.01
C GLY A 324 -14.97 -16.89 31.15
N THR A 325 -15.80 -16.00 31.67
CA THR A 325 -15.98 -15.82 33.09
C THR A 325 -16.42 -17.16 33.68
N TRP A 326 -15.51 -18.15 33.59
CA TRP A 326 -15.16 -18.96 34.73
C TRP A 326 -14.72 -17.99 35.81
N ARG A 327 -15.74 -17.38 36.42
CA ARG A 327 -15.69 -16.57 37.60
C ARG A 327 -15.09 -17.51 38.63
N HIS A 328 -13.77 -17.44 38.79
CA HIS A 328 -13.04 -18.11 39.86
C HIS A 328 -13.60 -17.55 41.17
N LYS A 329 -14.72 -18.10 41.63
CA LYS A 329 -15.43 -17.76 42.86
C LYS A 329 -14.70 -18.38 44.06
N ILE A 330 -13.38 -18.50 43.92
CA ILE A 330 -12.37 -19.02 44.84
C ILE A 330 -11.11 -18.16 44.60
N GLN A 331 -11.16 -16.90 45.05
CA GLN A 331 -10.06 -16.14 45.69
C GLN A 331 -10.49 -14.69 46.03
N THR A 332 -11.61 -14.55 46.75
CA THR A 332 -11.98 -13.27 47.41
C THR A 332 -12.50 -13.49 48.82
N LYS A 333 -12.02 -14.56 49.48
CA LYS A 333 -12.33 -14.90 50.88
C LYS A 333 -11.11 -15.15 51.77
N VAL A 334 -9.90 -14.89 51.28
CA VAL A 334 -8.66 -15.01 52.08
C VAL A 334 -8.19 -13.64 52.61
N TRP A 335 -8.56 -12.53 51.96
CA TRP A 335 -8.08 -11.18 52.32
C TRP A 335 -8.99 -10.37 53.27
N MET A 336 -10.04 -10.98 53.82
CA MET A 336 -10.81 -10.41 54.95
C MET A 336 -10.63 -11.19 56.27
N GLY A 337 -10.06 -12.40 56.25
CA GLY A 337 -9.74 -13.15 57.47
C GLY A 337 -8.46 -12.65 58.16
N GLY A 338 -7.42 -12.33 57.38
CA GLY A 338 -6.13 -11.88 57.92
C GLY A 338 -6.15 -10.50 58.58
N PHE A 339 -7.04 -9.60 58.17
CA PHE A 339 -7.10 -8.24 58.71
C PHE A 339 -7.82 -8.15 60.07
N LEU A 340 -8.75 -9.09 60.35
CA LEU A 340 -9.45 -9.17 61.63
C LEU A 340 -8.61 -9.80 62.75
N LEU A 341 -7.76 -10.78 62.42
CA LEU A 341 -6.85 -11.41 63.41
C LEU A 341 -5.66 -10.53 63.80
N LEU A 342 -5.26 -9.57 62.94
CA LEU A 342 -4.21 -8.60 63.28
C LEU A 342 -4.71 -7.51 64.24
N TRP A 343 -6.01 -7.17 64.21
CA TRP A 343 -6.64 -6.18 65.09
C TRP A 343 -6.83 -6.68 66.52
N THR A 344 -7.01 -8.00 66.73
CA THR A 344 -7.16 -8.59 68.07
C THR A 344 -5.84 -8.77 68.84
N MET A 345 -4.68 -8.58 68.20
CA MET A 345 -3.35 -8.69 68.82
C MET A 345 -2.66 -7.33 69.06
N LEU A 346 -3.40 -6.23 68.89
CA LEU A 346 -2.92 -4.86 69.10
C LEU A 346 -3.66 -4.12 70.24
N PHE A 347 -4.51 -4.83 70.98
CA PHE A 347 -5.30 -4.33 72.12
C PHE A 347 -5.39 -5.37 73.27
N LEU A 348 -4.26 -6.01 73.57
CA LEU A 348 -4.03 -6.84 74.77
C LEU A 348 -2.70 -6.44 75.40
#